data_AF-A0A8J2ARN4-F1
#
_entry.id   AF-A0A8J2ARN4-F1
#
_cell.length_a   1.000
_cell.length_b   1.000
_cell.length_c   1.000
_cell.angle_alpha   90.00
_cell.angle_beta   90.00
_cell.angle_gamma   90.00
#
_symmetry.space_group_name_H-M   'P 1'
#
loop_
_entity.id
_entity.type
_entity.pdbx_description
1 polymer ?
#
loop_
_entity_poly.entity_id
_entity_poly.type
_entity_poly.pdbx_seq_one_letter_code
_entity_poly.pdbx_strand_id
1 'polypeptide(L)'
;MPPAEEEEPILDFGKKKKKEKKEKKEKKPDQEVEEVELVETEFVAGEIIDYEELLQRIRDIIDSNHGGLGVREKYTLTPPEIARVGAKRTGWMNFQKICDSMNRSSEHLMSYVFAELGCDGTTAGEGQFILKGRFYPRNIESLLRKYIREYVMCSMCRSSNTTLGRDHATRLHVISCRNCGASRTCQTIKSGFHAVAKGERKKAKQAGGNLQTVG
;
A
#
# COMPACT_ATOMS: atom_id res chain seq x y z
N MET A 1 36.49 -35.33 -13.06
CA MET A 1 35.35 -36.13 -13.53
C MET A 1 34.11 -35.44 -12.99
N PRO A 2 33.39 -34.67 -13.82
CA PRO A 2 32.29 -33.80 -13.37
C PRO A 2 31.04 -34.62 -13.03
N PRO A 3 30.24 -34.22 -12.03
CA PRO A 3 28.89 -34.75 -11.85
C PRO A 3 27.98 -34.22 -12.97
N ALA A 4 27.24 -35.13 -13.60
CA ALA A 4 26.33 -34.85 -14.70
C ALA A 4 25.20 -33.91 -14.26
N GLU A 5 24.89 -32.97 -15.14
CA GLU A 5 23.78 -32.02 -15.06
C GLU A 5 22.44 -32.78 -15.23
N GLU A 6 21.55 -32.68 -14.26
CA GLU A 6 20.13 -33.07 -14.40
C GLU A 6 19.35 -31.81 -14.82
N GLU A 7 18.97 -31.74 -16.10
CA GLU A 7 18.07 -30.70 -16.61
C GLU A 7 16.63 -31.01 -16.15
N GLU A 8 16.04 -30.12 -15.34
CA GLU A 8 14.62 -30.20 -14.99
C GLU A 8 13.73 -29.86 -16.20
N PRO A 9 12.71 -30.68 -16.53
CA PRO A 9 11.84 -30.38 -17.66
C PRO A 9 10.90 -29.21 -17.33
N ILE A 10 11.05 -28.13 -18.10
CA ILE A 10 10.18 -26.95 -18.09
C ILE A 10 8.80 -27.36 -18.66
N LEU A 11 7.78 -27.40 -17.79
CA LEU A 11 6.39 -27.69 -18.15
C LEU A 11 5.66 -26.42 -18.64
N ASP A 12 5.44 -26.32 -19.95
CA ASP A 12 4.73 -25.20 -20.60
C ASP A 12 3.21 -25.47 -20.72
N PHE A 13 2.40 -24.74 -19.94
CA PHE A 13 0.94 -24.83 -19.95
C PHE A 13 0.33 -23.98 -21.09
N GLY A 14 0.42 -24.49 -22.32
CA GLY A 14 -0.13 -23.89 -23.53
C GLY A 14 -1.66 -23.87 -23.64
N LYS A 15 -2.29 -22.79 -23.12
CA LYS A 15 -3.49 -22.07 -23.61
C LYS A 15 -4.74 -22.87 -24.07
N LYS A 16 -5.78 -22.87 -23.21
CA LYS A 16 -7.18 -23.18 -23.57
C LYS A 16 -7.73 -22.18 -24.61
N LYS A 17 -8.01 -22.63 -25.84
CA LYS A 17 -8.87 -21.93 -26.81
C LYS A 17 -10.28 -22.54 -26.84
N LYS A 18 -11.27 -21.69 -26.59
CA LYS A 18 -12.73 -21.92 -26.59
C LYS A 18 -13.22 -22.36 -27.99
N LYS A 19 -14.08 -23.39 -28.10
CA LYS A 19 -14.66 -23.85 -29.38
C LYS A 19 -16.19 -23.77 -29.37
N GLU A 20 -16.75 -22.95 -30.26
CA GLU A 20 -18.17 -22.99 -30.67
C GLU A 20 -18.38 -23.88 -31.91
N LYS A 21 -19.65 -24.13 -32.24
CA LYS A 21 -20.30 -25.24 -32.97
C LYS A 21 -19.87 -25.53 -34.44
N LYS A 22 -20.27 -26.73 -34.86
CA LYS A 22 -19.89 -27.63 -35.99
C LYS A 22 -20.77 -27.48 -37.25
N GLU A 23 -20.24 -27.76 -38.45
CA GLU A 23 -20.95 -28.45 -39.57
C GLU A 23 -20.00 -29.05 -40.65
N LYS A 24 -20.51 -30.02 -41.43
CA LYS A 24 -19.87 -31.20 -42.08
C LYS A 24 -19.40 -31.01 -43.56
N LYS A 25 -18.35 -31.74 -44.01
CA LYS A 25 -18.32 -32.62 -45.24
C LYS A 25 -17.01 -33.45 -45.39
N GLU A 26 -17.00 -34.42 -46.32
CA GLU A 26 -16.32 -35.74 -46.33
C GLU A 26 -14.95 -35.91 -47.05
N LYS A 27 -14.21 -36.97 -46.62
CA LYS A 27 -13.28 -37.95 -47.31
C LYS A 27 -11.75 -37.69 -47.56
N LYS A 28 -10.93 -38.39 -46.72
CA LYS A 28 -9.61 -39.12 -46.83
C LYS A 28 -8.36 -38.45 -47.46
N PRO A 29 -7.08 -38.82 -47.12
CA PRO A 29 -6.58 -39.95 -46.33
C PRO A 29 -5.57 -39.61 -45.19
N ASP A 30 -5.37 -40.59 -44.30
CA ASP A 30 -4.21 -40.92 -43.45
C ASP A 30 -3.22 -39.80 -43.11
N GLN A 31 -3.37 -39.24 -41.91
CA GLN A 31 -2.30 -38.52 -41.22
C GLN A 31 -2.10 -39.25 -39.89
N GLU A 32 -0.92 -39.85 -39.75
CA GLU A 32 -0.47 -40.57 -38.56
C GLU A 32 -0.78 -39.73 -37.32
N VAL A 33 -1.65 -40.27 -36.48
CA VAL A 33 -1.85 -39.72 -35.14
C VAL A 33 -0.60 -40.16 -34.39
N GLU A 34 0.36 -39.26 -34.20
CA GLU A 34 1.36 -39.45 -33.16
C GLU A 34 0.58 -39.70 -31.87
N GLU A 35 0.64 -40.93 -31.39
CA GLU A 35 0.20 -41.29 -30.04
C GLU A 35 0.93 -40.37 -29.09
N VAL A 36 0.20 -39.41 -28.52
CA VAL A 36 0.67 -38.71 -27.34
C VAL A 36 0.67 -39.76 -26.24
N GLU A 37 1.83 -40.39 -26.01
CA GLU A 37 2.05 -41.27 -24.87
C GLU A 37 1.69 -40.49 -23.61
N LEU A 38 0.57 -40.87 -22.99
CA LEU A 38 0.29 -40.43 -21.63
C LEU A 38 1.36 -41.06 -20.75
N VAL A 39 2.31 -40.24 -20.30
CA VAL A 39 3.20 -40.64 -19.21
C VAL A 39 2.34 -40.72 -17.95
N GLU A 40 1.88 -41.93 -17.64
CA GLU A 40 1.31 -42.27 -16.34
C GLU A 40 2.42 -42.14 -15.30
N THR A 41 2.57 -40.94 -14.75
CA THR A 41 3.39 -40.74 -13.56
C THR A 41 2.58 -41.26 -12.38
N GLU A 42 2.99 -42.41 -11.85
CA GLU A 42 2.46 -42.90 -10.58
C GLU A 42 2.71 -41.84 -9.51
N PHE A 43 1.64 -41.41 -8.84
CA PHE A 43 1.77 -40.50 -7.70
C PHE A 43 2.41 -41.29 -6.55
N VAL A 44 3.74 -41.24 -6.47
CA VAL A 44 4.47 -41.79 -5.34
C VAL A 44 4.14 -40.91 -4.13
N ALA A 45 3.39 -41.47 -3.18
CA ALA A 45 3.18 -40.82 -1.90
C ALA A 45 4.56 -40.61 -1.25
N GLY A 46 4.96 -39.35 -1.11
CA GLY A 46 6.23 -38.99 -0.49
C GLY A 46 6.33 -39.47 0.97
N GLU A 47 7.54 -39.45 1.51
CA GLU A 47 7.80 -39.82 2.89
C GLU A 47 6.94 -39.00 3.87
N ILE A 48 6.41 -39.68 4.90
CA ILE A 48 5.60 -39.04 5.94
C ILE A 48 6.56 -38.27 6.86
N ILE A 49 6.61 -36.95 6.67
CA ILE A 49 7.41 -36.05 7.51
C ILE A 49 6.68 -35.84 8.85
N ASP A 50 7.42 -35.92 9.96
CA ASP A 50 6.85 -35.76 11.29
C ASP A 50 6.43 -34.31 11.57
N TYR A 51 5.34 -34.12 12.34
CA TYR A 51 4.77 -32.79 12.61
C TYR A 51 5.80 -31.83 13.22
N GLU A 52 6.67 -32.34 14.09
CA GLU A 52 7.69 -31.53 14.77
C GLU A 52 8.74 -30.97 13.79
N GLU A 53 9.14 -31.76 12.78
CA GLU A 53 10.11 -31.33 11.76
C GLU A 53 9.51 -30.26 10.83
N LEU A 54 8.25 -30.45 10.43
CA LEU A 54 7.48 -29.44 9.68
C LEU A 54 7.38 -28.13 10.46
N LEU A 55 7.13 -28.21 11.77
CA LEU A 55 7.02 -27.05 12.64
C LEU A 55 8.36 -26.33 12.80
N GLN A 56 9.47 -27.06 12.98
CA GLN A 56 10.82 -26.49 13.05
C GLN A 56 11.17 -25.75 11.77
N ARG A 57 10.96 -26.38 10.61
CA ARG A 57 11.18 -25.74 9.30
C ARG A 57 10.41 -24.42 9.17
N ILE A 58 9.14 -24.37 9.59
CA ILE A 58 8.36 -23.13 9.54
C ILE A 58 8.92 -22.07 10.48
N ARG A 59 9.36 -22.45 11.68
CA ARG A 59 9.98 -21.50 12.63
C ARG A 59 11.25 -20.88 12.05
N ASP A 60 12.11 -21.69 11.45
CA ASP A 60 13.36 -21.21 10.84
C ASP A 60 13.07 -20.21 9.70
N ILE A 61 12.04 -20.48 8.89
CA ILE A 61 11.58 -19.55 7.83
C ILE A 61 11.04 -18.24 8.42
N ILE A 62 10.34 -18.29 9.55
CA ILE A 62 9.81 -17.09 10.20
C ILE A 62 10.93 -16.26 10.84
N ASP A 63 11.88 -16.93 11.51
CA ASP A 63 13.00 -16.27 12.18
C ASP A 63 13.91 -15.57 11.16
N SER A 64 14.18 -16.23 10.02
CA SER A 64 14.98 -15.66 8.93
C SER A 64 14.31 -14.46 8.24
N ASN A 65 12.99 -14.48 8.04
CA ASN A 65 12.28 -13.42 7.30
C ASN A 65 11.72 -12.29 8.16
N HIS A 66 11.40 -12.55 9.43
CA HIS A 66 10.63 -11.63 10.27
C HIS A 66 11.28 -11.32 11.62
N GLY A 67 12.50 -11.82 11.89
CA GLY A 67 13.18 -11.62 13.18
C GLY A 67 12.51 -12.35 14.35
N GLY A 68 11.63 -13.31 14.03
CA GLY A 68 10.98 -14.23 14.94
C GLY A 68 9.62 -13.83 15.49
N LEU A 69 8.92 -14.85 16.01
CA LEU A 69 7.57 -14.75 16.56
C LEU A 69 7.56 -13.98 17.88
N GLY A 70 7.45 -12.64 17.81
CA GLY A 70 7.20 -11.80 19.00
C GLY A 70 8.15 -10.63 19.18
N VAL A 71 9.19 -10.49 18.34
CA VAL A 71 10.04 -9.30 18.33
C VAL A 71 9.26 -8.14 17.74
N ARG A 72 8.70 -7.30 18.62
CA ARG A 72 8.07 -6.03 18.23
C ARG A 72 9.17 -5.01 18.00
N GLU A 73 9.64 -4.91 16.77
CA GLU A 73 10.53 -3.81 16.39
C GLU A 73 9.86 -2.47 16.70
N LYS A 74 10.56 -1.65 17.47
CA LYS A 74 10.10 -0.29 17.78
C LYS A 74 10.28 0.53 16.52
N TYR A 75 9.19 0.94 15.90
CA TYR A 75 9.24 1.90 14.81
C TYR A 75 9.78 3.24 15.33
N THR A 76 10.98 3.61 14.88
CA THR A 76 11.63 4.87 15.25
C THR A 76 11.43 5.87 14.12
N LEU A 77 10.78 6.99 14.43
CA LEU A 77 10.58 8.10 13.50
C LEU A 77 11.36 9.31 14.00
N THR A 78 12.04 10.00 13.08
CA THR A 78 12.71 11.27 13.37
C THR A 78 11.70 12.29 13.91
N PRO A 79 12.01 13.01 15.00
CA PRO A 79 11.08 13.99 15.57
C PRO A 79 10.77 15.12 14.58
N PRO A 80 9.53 15.65 14.54
CA PRO A 80 9.15 16.72 13.63
C PRO A 80 9.82 18.05 14.01
N GLU A 81 10.49 18.67 13.04
CA GLU A 81 11.17 19.96 13.19
C GLU A 81 10.22 21.09 12.78
N ILE A 82 9.78 21.86 13.78
CA ILE A 82 8.77 22.90 13.60
C ILE A 82 9.37 24.26 13.89
N ALA A 83 9.38 25.10 12.87
CA ALA A 83 9.84 26.48 12.90
C ALA A 83 8.66 27.44 12.79
N ARG A 84 8.82 28.66 13.30
CA ARG A 84 7.82 29.71 13.12
C ARG A 84 8.15 30.52 11.88
N VAL A 85 7.20 30.61 10.95
CA VAL A 85 7.33 31.39 9.71
C VAL A 85 6.48 32.65 9.85
N GLY A 86 6.89 33.55 10.75
CA GLY A 86 6.14 34.75 11.12
C GLY A 86 5.08 34.53 12.20
N ALA A 87 4.15 35.48 12.34
CA ALA A 87 3.23 35.52 13.49
C ALA A 87 2.06 34.51 13.42
N LYS A 88 1.57 34.20 12.21
CA LYS A 88 0.37 33.37 11.99
C LYS A 88 0.62 32.15 11.09
N ARG A 89 1.88 31.78 10.85
CA ARG A 89 2.23 30.59 10.05
C ARG A 89 3.28 29.76 10.75
N THR A 90 3.14 28.45 10.63
CA THR A 90 4.05 27.46 11.21
C THR A 90 4.67 26.67 10.07
N GLY A 91 6.00 26.62 10.01
CA GLY A 91 6.74 25.84 9.03
C GLY A 91 7.18 24.51 9.62
N TRP A 92 6.98 23.44 8.87
CA TRP A 92 7.47 22.11 9.19
C TRP A 92 8.59 21.78 8.21
N MET A 93 9.83 21.75 8.72
CA MET A 93 11.05 21.72 7.92
C MET A 93 11.34 20.31 7.37
N ASN A 94 11.21 19.28 8.20
CA ASN A 94 11.53 17.89 7.84
C ASN A 94 10.32 17.07 7.34
N PHE A 95 9.32 17.73 6.75
CA PHE A 95 8.08 17.08 6.32
C PHE A 95 8.33 15.98 5.26
N GLN A 96 9.10 16.29 4.21
CA GLN A 96 9.42 15.32 3.16
C GLN A 96 10.17 14.09 3.71
N LYS A 97 11.19 14.32 4.54
CA LYS A 97 11.96 13.24 5.19
C LYS A 97 11.08 12.29 5.99
N ILE A 98 10.08 12.84 6.69
CA ILE A 98 9.12 12.06 7.47
C ILE A 98 8.21 11.24 6.55
N CYS A 99 7.73 11.82 5.44
CA CYS A 99 6.94 11.09 4.44
C CYS A 99 7.72 9.91 3.85
N ASP A 100 8.98 10.14 3.50
CA ASP A 100 9.86 9.14 2.92
C ASP A 100 10.18 8.02 3.92
N SER A 101 10.43 8.37 5.19
CA SER A 101 10.67 7.40 6.27
C SER A 101 9.46 6.50 6.59
N MET A 102 8.24 6.97 6.31
CA MET A 102 7.01 6.18 6.44
C MET A 102 6.60 5.48 5.13
N ASN A 103 7.32 5.70 4.03
CA ASN A 103 6.95 5.28 2.68
C ASN A 103 5.51 5.69 2.33
N ARG A 104 5.16 6.97 2.53
CA ARG A 104 3.85 7.54 2.22
C ARG A 104 3.97 8.75 1.32
N SER A 105 2.96 8.96 0.46
CA SER A 105 2.91 10.16 -0.37
C SER A 105 2.69 11.40 0.49
N SER A 106 3.37 12.50 0.14
CA SER A 106 3.24 13.80 0.78
C SER A 106 1.80 14.32 0.73
N GLU A 107 1.13 14.14 -0.42
CA GLU A 107 -0.27 14.54 -0.62
C GLU A 107 -1.24 13.87 0.37
N HIS A 108 -1.05 12.59 0.65
CA HIS A 108 -1.91 11.86 1.57
C HIS A 108 -1.72 12.36 3.01
N LEU A 109 -0.47 12.58 3.44
CA LEU A 109 -0.22 13.14 4.77
C LEU A 109 -0.72 14.59 4.88
N MET A 110 -0.55 15.41 3.83
CA MET A 110 -1.07 16.78 3.79
C MET A 110 -2.59 16.82 3.94
N SER A 111 -3.32 16.01 3.18
CA SER A 111 -4.78 15.94 3.26
C SER A 111 -5.25 15.50 4.65
N TYR A 112 -4.55 14.56 5.28
CA TYR A 112 -4.82 14.15 6.66
C TYR A 112 -4.60 15.30 7.65
N VAL A 113 -3.50 16.03 7.53
CA VAL A 113 -3.20 17.19 8.39
C VAL A 113 -4.26 18.29 8.25
N PHE A 114 -4.72 18.56 7.02
CA PHE A 114 -5.78 19.55 6.79
C PHE A 114 -7.12 19.13 7.41
N ALA A 115 -7.48 17.85 7.32
CA ALA A 115 -8.70 17.33 7.92
C ALA A 115 -8.67 17.38 9.46
N GLU A 116 -7.53 17.04 10.07
CA GLU A 116 -7.39 17.02 11.54
C GLU A 116 -7.19 18.41 12.17
N LEU A 117 -6.41 19.28 11.53
CA LEU A 117 -6.14 20.63 12.05
C LEU A 117 -7.14 21.68 11.58
N GLY A 118 -7.97 21.37 10.57
CA GLY A 118 -8.94 22.33 10.00
C GLY A 118 -8.26 23.57 9.42
N CYS A 119 -7.07 23.42 8.87
CA CYS A 119 -6.25 24.52 8.38
C CYS A 119 -5.70 24.18 7.01
N ASP A 120 -5.56 25.19 6.15
CA ASP A 120 -4.85 25.01 4.89
C ASP A 120 -3.35 25.24 5.07
N GLY A 121 -2.59 24.71 4.11
CA GLY A 121 -1.16 24.91 4.01
C GLY A 121 -0.68 24.80 2.58
N THR A 122 0.57 25.14 2.38
CA THR A 122 1.25 25.06 1.09
C THR A 122 2.62 24.41 1.29
N THR A 123 3.00 23.52 0.38
CA THR A 123 4.38 23.04 0.28
C THR A 123 5.24 24.10 -0.38
N ALA A 124 6.30 24.53 0.30
CA ALA A 124 7.32 25.38 -0.30
C ALA A 124 8.32 24.53 -1.09
N GLY A 125 9.12 25.17 -1.95
CA GLY A 125 10.00 24.50 -2.93
C GLY A 125 11.09 23.60 -2.37
N GLU A 126 11.37 23.64 -1.06
CA GLU A 126 12.40 22.81 -0.41
C GLU A 126 11.83 21.60 0.36
N GLY A 127 10.59 21.18 0.06
CA GLY A 127 9.93 20.11 0.82
C GLY A 127 9.54 20.51 2.25
N GLN A 128 9.58 21.81 2.54
CA GLN A 128 9.04 22.40 3.77
C GLN A 128 7.53 22.57 3.63
N PHE A 129 6.80 22.25 4.68
CA PHE A 129 5.34 22.37 4.69
C PHE A 129 4.90 23.53 5.58
N ILE A 130 4.25 24.54 4.99
CA ILE A 130 3.83 25.76 5.69
C ILE A 130 2.33 25.68 5.98
N LEU A 131 1.98 25.67 7.26
CA LEU A 131 0.61 25.69 7.76
C LEU A 131 0.16 27.11 8.10
N LYS A 132 -1.08 27.45 7.73
CA LYS A 132 -1.75 28.65 8.24
C LYS A 132 -2.19 28.37 9.68
N GLY A 133 -1.65 29.12 10.63
CA GLY A 133 -1.96 28.97 12.05
C GLY A 133 -0.71 28.85 12.93
N ARG A 134 -0.94 28.83 14.24
CA ARG A 134 0.08 28.65 15.28
C ARG A 134 -0.03 27.25 15.86
N PHE A 135 0.93 26.39 15.53
CA PHE A 135 0.98 25.01 16.02
C PHE A 135 2.22 24.77 16.86
N TYR A 136 2.05 24.02 17.94
CA TYR A 136 3.15 23.59 18.79
C TYR A 136 3.60 22.18 18.38
N PRO A 137 4.88 21.83 18.61
CA PRO A 137 5.41 20.49 18.31
C PRO A 137 4.60 19.33 18.88
N ARG A 138 4.12 19.46 20.11
CA ARG A 138 3.29 18.44 20.77
C ARG A 138 2.01 18.10 20.00
N ASN A 139 1.40 19.09 19.32
CA ASN A 139 0.17 18.88 18.57
C ASN A 139 0.45 18.06 17.30
N ILE A 140 1.51 18.43 16.56
CA ILE A 140 1.92 17.74 15.34
C ILE A 140 2.41 16.32 15.65
N GLU A 141 3.14 16.14 16.74
CA GLU A 141 3.59 14.82 17.18
C GLU A 141 2.40 13.92 17.55
N SER A 142 1.39 14.45 18.24
CA SER A 142 0.16 13.70 18.56
C SER A 142 -0.63 13.30 17.33
N LEU A 143 -0.70 14.20 16.32
CA LEU A 143 -1.33 13.94 15.03
C LEU A 143 -0.58 12.84 14.26
N LEU A 144 0.75 12.92 14.19
CA LEU A 144 1.58 11.89 13.56
C LEU A 144 1.40 10.51 14.22
N ARG A 145 1.35 10.44 15.55
CA ARG A 145 1.09 9.17 16.26
C ARG A 145 -0.27 8.55 15.92
N LYS A 146 -1.29 9.36 15.63
CA LYS A 146 -2.58 8.85 15.14
C LYS A 146 -2.45 8.35 13.70
N TYR A 147 -1.84 9.15 12.83
CA TYR A 147 -1.62 8.79 11.43
C TYR A 147 -0.85 7.47 11.28
N ILE A 148 0.23 7.28 12.03
CA ILE A 148 1.05 6.06 11.98
C ILE A 148 0.23 4.82 12.35
N ARG A 149 -0.61 4.92 13.39
CA ARG A 149 -1.47 3.80 13.82
C ARG A 149 -2.49 3.40 12.77
N GLU A 150 -3.06 4.36 12.07
CA GLU A 150 -4.18 4.12 11.17
C GLU A 150 -3.72 3.82 9.73
N TYR A 151 -2.72 4.56 9.23
CA TYR A 151 -2.33 4.56 7.82
C TYR A 151 -0.96 3.93 7.53
N VAL A 152 -0.12 3.65 8.53
CA VAL A 152 1.24 3.13 8.33
C VAL A 152 1.42 1.72 8.91
N MET A 153 1.08 1.50 10.18
CA MET A 153 1.32 0.22 10.83
C MET A 153 0.33 -0.86 10.38
N CYS A 154 0.81 -2.09 10.17
CA CYS A 154 -0.07 -3.23 9.93
C CYS A 154 -0.87 -3.59 11.20
N SER A 155 -2.13 -3.99 11.04
CA SER A 155 -3.02 -4.37 12.15
C SER A 155 -2.69 -5.76 12.71
N MET A 156 -2.15 -6.64 11.86
CA MET A 156 -1.80 -8.01 12.21
C MET A 156 -0.40 -8.07 12.85
N CYS A 157 0.63 -7.69 12.09
CA CYS A 157 2.03 -7.83 12.52
C CYS A 157 2.66 -6.56 13.10
N ARG A 158 1.97 -5.41 13.10
CA ARG A 158 2.48 -4.09 13.56
C ARG A 158 3.75 -3.59 12.86
N SER A 159 4.16 -4.22 11.77
CA SER A 159 5.27 -3.73 10.94
C SER A 159 4.90 -2.41 10.24
N SER A 160 5.91 -1.53 10.07
CA SER A 160 5.83 -0.31 9.27
C SER A 160 6.00 -0.55 7.76
N ASN A 161 6.40 -1.76 7.35
CA ASN A 161 6.63 -2.12 5.95
C ASN A 161 5.31 -2.41 5.24
N THR A 162 4.58 -1.34 4.95
CA THR A 162 3.29 -1.40 4.25
C THR A 162 3.25 -0.39 3.11
N THR A 163 2.47 -0.67 2.08
CA THR A 163 2.22 0.24 0.96
C THR A 163 0.78 0.73 0.99
N LEU A 164 0.56 1.99 0.62
CA LEU A 164 -0.77 2.57 0.48
C LEU A 164 -1.09 2.67 -1.00
N GLY A 165 -2.09 1.91 -1.46
CA GLY A 165 -2.64 2.00 -2.82
C GLY A 165 -4.04 2.60 -2.79
N ARG A 166 -4.50 3.13 -3.92
CA ARG A 166 -5.91 3.46 -4.12
C ARG A 166 -6.52 2.40 -5.01
N ASP A 167 -7.53 1.70 -4.52
CA ASP A 167 -8.23 0.70 -5.30
C ASP A 167 -9.12 1.39 -6.35
N HIS A 168 -9.04 0.94 -7.60
CA HIS A 168 -9.79 1.52 -8.71
C HIS A 168 -11.29 1.19 -8.63
N ALA A 169 -11.63 0.00 -8.12
CA ALA A 169 -13.01 -0.46 -8.04
C ALA A 169 -13.79 0.26 -6.92
N THR A 170 -13.27 0.23 -5.69
CA THR A 170 -13.94 0.83 -4.53
C THR A 170 -13.61 2.30 -4.31
N ARG A 171 -12.58 2.84 -4.98
CA ARG A 171 -12.01 4.19 -4.78
C ARG A 171 -11.45 4.44 -3.38
N LEU A 172 -11.41 3.42 -2.52
CA LEU A 172 -10.90 3.47 -1.17
C LEU A 172 -9.38 3.31 -1.16
N HIS A 173 -8.75 3.81 -0.10
CA HIS A 173 -7.33 3.55 0.15
C HIS A 173 -7.16 2.17 0.77
N VAL A 174 -6.24 1.38 0.24
CA VAL A 174 -5.93 0.02 0.69
C VAL A 174 -4.48 -0.01 1.17
N ILE A 175 -4.27 -0.53 2.37
CA ILE A 175 -2.96 -0.76 2.96
C ILE A 175 -2.61 -2.22 2.77
N SER A 176 -1.51 -2.47 2.06
CA SER A 176 -0.99 -3.83 1.83
C SER A 176 0.33 -4.00 2.57
N CYS A 177 0.43 -5.00 3.44
CA CYS A 177 1.65 -5.29 4.18
C CYS A 177 2.59 -6.17 3.37
N ARG A 178 3.86 -5.76 3.26
CA ARG A 178 4.88 -6.57 2.58
C ARG A 178 5.41 -7.72 3.43
N ASN A 179 5.33 -7.61 4.75
CA ASN A 179 5.79 -8.67 5.65
C ASN A 179 4.77 -9.82 5.77
N CYS A 180 3.50 -9.52 6.09
CA CYS A 180 2.50 -10.59 6.33
C CYS A 180 1.52 -10.82 5.17
N GLY A 181 1.63 -10.07 4.07
CA GLY A 181 0.70 -10.14 2.94
C GLY A 181 -0.73 -9.66 3.23
N ALA A 182 -1.06 -9.31 4.48
CA ALA A 182 -2.38 -8.82 4.83
C ALA A 182 -2.70 -7.51 4.12
N SER A 183 -3.88 -7.45 3.50
CA SER A 183 -4.45 -6.25 2.92
C SER A 183 -5.65 -5.79 3.76
N ARG A 184 -5.79 -4.48 3.95
CA ARG A 184 -6.95 -3.88 4.59
C ARG A 184 -7.37 -2.62 3.89
N THR A 185 -8.66 -2.35 3.85
CA THR A 185 -9.18 -1.03 3.50
C THR A 185 -8.94 -0.08 4.67
N CYS A 186 -8.56 1.16 4.36
CA CYS A 186 -8.39 2.23 5.33
C CYS A 186 -9.57 3.21 5.28
N GLN A 187 -9.76 3.97 6.35
CA GLN A 187 -10.77 5.01 6.37
C GLN A 187 -10.42 6.10 5.37
N THR A 188 -11.43 6.65 4.71
CA THR A 188 -11.22 7.82 3.86
C THR A 188 -11.02 9.05 4.73
N ILE A 189 -10.08 9.91 4.34
CA ILE A 189 -9.86 11.20 5.00
C ILE A 189 -11.08 12.07 4.70
N LYS A 190 -11.97 12.20 5.68
CA LYS A 190 -13.15 13.06 5.59
C LYS A 190 -12.74 14.45 6.04
N SER A 191 -12.58 15.39 5.10
CA SER A 191 -12.49 16.80 5.46
C SER A 191 -13.85 17.25 5.99
N GLY A 192 -13.85 17.88 7.17
CA GLY A 192 -15.07 18.47 7.74
C GLY A 192 -15.61 19.59 6.84
N PHE A 193 -16.90 19.92 7.00
CA PHE A 193 -17.52 21.06 6.33
C PHE A 193 -16.88 22.37 6.81
N HIS A 194 -16.24 23.10 5.89
CA HIS A 194 -15.67 24.42 6.17
C HIS A 194 -16.72 25.49 5.87
N ALA A 195 -17.32 26.05 6.93
CA ALA A 195 -18.29 27.12 6.77
C ALA A 195 -17.59 28.40 6.32
N VAL A 196 -17.77 28.79 5.05
CA VAL A 196 -17.25 30.06 4.52
C VAL A 196 -17.81 31.22 5.33
N ALA A 197 -16.93 32.00 5.97
CA ALA A 197 -17.35 33.09 6.83
C ALA A 197 -18.04 34.21 6.02
N LYS A 198 -18.95 34.95 6.65
CA LYS A 198 -19.72 36.04 5.98
C LYS A 198 -18.79 37.07 5.30
N GLY A 199 -17.61 37.32 5.86
CA GLY A 199 -16.59 38.21 5.28
C GLY A 199 -15.96 37.65 4.00
N GLU A 200 -15.67 36.35 3.96
CA GLU A 200 -15.12 35.68 2.78
C GLU A 200 -16.13 35.63 1.64
N ARG A 201 -17.42 35.37 1.95
CA ARG A 201 -18.51 35.43 0.97
C ARG A 201 -18.66 36.82 0.36
N LYS A 202 -18.57 37.88 1.18
CA LYS A 202 -18.61 39.27 0.69
C LYS A 202 -17.41 39.60 -0.20
N LYS A 203 -16.21 39.14 0.19
CA LYS A 203 -14.98 39.33 -0.60
C LYS A 203 -15.03 38.60 -1.94
N ALA A 204 -15.55 37.37 -1.97
CA ALA A 204 -15.76 36.61 -3.20
C ALA A 204 -16.79 37.28 -4.14
N LYS A 205 -17.88 37.84 -3.58
CA LYS A 205 -18.86 38.64 -4.36
C LYS A 205 -18.26 39.92 -4.94
N GLN A 206 -17.37 40.60 -4.20
CA GLN A 206 -16.69 41.81 -4.66
C GLN A 206 -15.61 41.52 -5.70
N ALA A 207 -15.05 40.31 -5.72
CA ALA A 207 -14.03 39.87 -6.68
C ALA A 207 -14.60 39.34 -8.02
N GLY A 208 -15.91 39.43 -8.26
CA GLY A 208 -16.52 39.18 -9.58
C GLY A 208 -16.54 37.72 -10.07
N GLY A 209 -16.54 36.72 -9.19
CA GLY A 209 -16.52 35.30 -9.56
C GLY A 209 -17.87 34.59 -9.36
N ASN A 210 -18.48 34.13 -10.44
CA ASN A 210 -19.63 33.23 -10.47
C ASN A 210 -19.30 31.93 -9.73
N LEU A 211 -19.90 31.69 -8.56
CA LEU A 211 -19.71 30.47 -7.79
C LEU A 211 -20.76 29.44 -8.25
N GLN A 212 -20.46 28.73 -9.34
CA GLN A 212 -21.11 27.44 -9.60
C GLN A 212 -20.65 26.48 -8.50
N THR A 213 -21.56 26.20 -7.58
CA THR A 213 -21.50 25.07 -6.67
C THR A 213 -21.52 23.79 -7.50
N VAL A 214 -20.38 23.13 -7.67
CA VAL A 214 -20.34 21.75 -8.17
C VAL A 214 -20.40 20.84 -6.95
N GLY A 215 -21.45 20.03 -6.90
CA GLY A 215 -21.68 19.03 -5.86
C GLY A 215 -20.83 17.78 -6.03
#